data_AF-A0A965GT62-F1
#
_entry.id   AF-A0A965GT62-F1
#
_cell.length_a   1.000
_cell.length_b   1.000
_cell.length_c   1.000
_cell.angle_alpha   90.00
_cell.angle_beta   90.00
_cell.angle_gamma   90.00
#
_symmetry.space_group_name_H-M   'P 1'
#
loop_
_entity.id
_entity.type
_entity.pdbx_description
1 polymer ?
#
loop_
_entity_poly.entity_id
_entity_poly.type
_entity_poly.pdbx_seq_one_letter_code
_entity_poly.pdbx_strand_id
1 'polypeptide(L)' 'MTTEVIVTEKNNQVVIERKEPQVIVAGLMGPNSSITGLTDVDLSNLTDGGLLVYRTLVQKWVATTTLDAQNMEGGYY' A
#
# COMPACT_ATOMS: atom_id res chain seq x y z
N MET A 1 -17.35 0.23 -29.48
CA MET A 1 -17.55 -1.15 -29.00
C MET A 1 -17.85 -2.00 -30.22
N THR A 2 -17.00 -2.98 -30.52
CA THR A 2 -17.19 -3.86 -31.68
C THR A 2 -17.47 -5.24 -31.12
N THR A 3 -18.61 -5.82 -31.50
CA THR A 3 -19.00 -7.18 -31.08
C THR A 3 -18.71 -8.12 -32.24
N GLU A 4 -17.85 -9.10 -32.03
CA GLU A 4 -17.69 -10.21 -32.97
C GLU A 4 -18.61 -11.35 -32.54
N VAL A 5 -19.43 -11.84 -33.48
CA VAL A 5 -20.37 -12.93 -33.26
C VAL A 5 -19.93 -14.11 -34.12
N ILE A 6 -19.46 -15.18 -33.48
CA ILE A 6 -19.08 -16.41 -34.16
C ILE A 6 -20.25 -17.39 -34.02
N VAL A 7 -20.86 -17.78 -35.15
CA VAL A 7 -21.92 -18.79 -35.19
C VAL A 7 -21.33 -20.11 -35.68
N THR A 8 -21.39 -21.16 -34.88
CA THR A 8 -21.00 -22.52 -35.30
C THR A 8 -22.26 -23.37 -35.49
N GLU A 9 -22.50 -23.83 -36.71
CA GLU A 9 -23.73 -24.52 -37.14
C GLU A 9 -24.04 -25.84 -36.39
N LYS A 10 -23.07 -26.39 -35.65
CA LYS A 10 -23.25 -27.66 -34.92
C LYS A 10 -23.98 -27.54 -33.59
N ASN A 11 -23.95 -26.38 -32.91
CA ASN A 11 -24.39 -26.28 -31.51
C ASN A 11 -25.32 -25.09 -31.22
N ASN A 12 -25.70 -24.28 -32.22
CA ASN A 12 -26.65 -23.15 -32.09
C ASN A 12 -26.41 -22.20 -30.90
N GLN A 13 -25.17 -22.15 -30.41
CA GLN A 13 -24.77 -21.39 -29.23
C GLN A 13 -24.05 -20.12 -29.69
N VAL A 14 -24.54 -18.97 -29.22
CA VAL A 14 -23.88 -17.69 -29.42
C VAL A 14 -22.84 -17.50 -28.33
N VAL A 15 -21.55 -17.56 -28.68
CA VAL A 15 -20.46 -17.21 -27.78
C VAL A 15 -20.19 -15.72 -27.93
N ILE A 16 -20.42 -14.96 -26.87
CA ILE A 16 -20.15 -13.51 -26.83
C ILE A 16 -18.93 -13.32 -25.91
N GLU A 17 -17.79 -12.94 -26.48
CA GLU A 17 -16.64 -12.53 -25.68
C GLU A 17 -16.90 -11.10 -25.17
N ARG A 18 -17.25 -10.98 -23.88
CA ARG A 18 -17.33 -9.68 -23.21
C ARG A 18 -16.00 -9.40 -22.54
N LYS A 19 -15.12 -8.67 -23.22
CA LYS A 19 -13.95 -8.08 -22.59
C LYS A 19 -14.39 -6.86 -21.81
N GLU A 20 -14.67 -7.04 -20.52
CA GLU A 20 -14.97 -5.93 -19.62
C GLU A 20 -13.83 -4.89 -19.69
N PRO A 21 -14.16 -3.58 -19.80
CA PRO A 21 -13.14 -2.55 -19.81
C PRO A 21 -12.37 -2.58 -18.48
N GLN A 22 -11.08 -2.89 -18.55
CA GLN A 22 -10.21 -2.78 -17.39
C GLN A 22 -9.83 -1.32 -17.18
N VAL A 23 -10.19 -0.76 -16.03
CA VAL A 23 -9.74 0.56 -15.61
C VAL A 23 -8.29 0.44 -15.15
N ILE A 24 -7.35 0.78 -16.03
CA ILE A 24 -5.93 0.85 -15.67
C ILE A 24 -5.72 2.19 -14.96
N VAL A 25 -5.67 2.16 -13.63
CA VAL A 25 -5.31 3.34 -12.83
C VAL A 25 -3.80 3.55 -12.97
N ALA A 26 -3.39 4.27 -14.01
CA ALA A 26 -2.01 4.70 -14.22
C ALA A 26 -1.71 5.94 -13.34
N GLY A 27 -1.67 5.72 -12.02
CA GLY A 27 -1.20 6.71 -11.05
C GLY A 27 0.10 6.26 -10.42
N LEU A 28 0.82 7.18 -9.77
CA LEU A 28 1.90 6.83 -8.83
C LEU A 28 1.25 6.09 -7.67
N MET A 29 1.13 4.77 -7.79
CA MET A 29 0.65 3.93 -6.71
C MET A 29 1.72 4.03 -5.63
N GLY A 30 1.37 4.68 -4.51
CA GLY A 30 2.25 4.73 -3.34
C GLY A 30 2.66 3.30 -2.94
N PRO A 31 3.73 3.16 -2.14
CA PRO A 31 4.14 1.85 -1.66
C PRO A 31 2.92 1.07 -1.13
N ASN A 32 2.67 -0.11 -1.70
CA ASN A 32 1.56 -0.98 -1.31
C ASN A 32 1.84 -1.72 0.01
N SER A 33 3.02 -1.53 0.58
CA SER A 33 3.44 -2.07 1.86
C SER A 33 2.94 -1.15 2.99
N SER A 34 1.97 -1.66 3.75
CA SER A 34 1.53 -1.02 4.98
C SER A 34 2.42 -1.44 6.17
N ILE A 35 2.66 -0.50 7.09
CA ILE A 35 3.35 -0.77 8.35
C ILE A 35 2.53 -1.65 9.30
N THR A 36 1.23 -1.84 9.05
CA THR A 36 0.35 -2.67 9.89
C THR A 36 0.78 -4.14 10.01
N GLY A 37 1.60 -4.64 9.09
CA GLY A 37 2.14 -6.01 9.16
C GLY A 37 3.42 -6.15 9.99
N LEU A 38 4.04 -5.05 10.44
CA LEU A 38 5.31 -5.08 11.16
C LEU A 38 5.07 -5.35 12.65
N THR A 39 5.58 -6.47 13.15
CA THR A 39 5.39 -6.91 14.55
C THR A 39 6.31 -6.19 15.53
N ASP A 40 7.39 -5.60 15.03
CA ASP A 40 8.39 -4.83 15.77
C ASP A 40 8.07 -3.34 15.82
N VAL A 41 6.93 -2.90 15.26
CA VAL A 41 6.44 -1.51 15.34
C VAL A 41 5.22 -1.44 16.26
N ASP A 42 5.22 -0.45 17.14
CA ASP A 42 4.04 -0.06 17.92
C ASP A 42 3.15 0.87 17.08
N LEU A 43 1.98 0.35 16.70
CA LEU A 43 1.01 1.02 15.84
C LEU A 43 -0.02 1.84 16.64
N SER A 44 0.04 1.82 17.97
CA SER A 44 -1.00 2.41 18.84
C SER A 44 -1.06 3.94 18.79
N ASN A 45 0.05 4.60 18.45
CA ASN A 45 0.20 6.06 18.52
C ASN A 45 0.75 6.67 17.22
N LEU A 46 0.42 6.08 16.06
CA LEU A 46 0.78 6.66 14.77
C LEU A 46 0.02 7.97 14.54
N THR A 47 0.76 9.04 14.28
CA THR A 47 0.23 10.36 13.98
C THR A 47 1.07 11.01 12.90
N ASP A 48 0.45 11.89 12.11
CA ASP A 48 1.16 12.70 11.12
C ASP A 48 2.28 13.52 11.79
N GLY A 49 3.42 13.61 11.10
CA GLY A 49 4.62 14.27 11.61
C GLY A 49 5.42 13.48 12.67
N GLY A 50 5.01 12.25 12.98
CA GLY A 50 5.73 11.36 13.90
C GLY A 50 7.01 10.76 13.32
N LEU A 51 7.96 10.45 14.20
CA LEU A 51 9.19 9.72 13.91
C LEU A 51 9.16 8.36 14.63
N LEU A 52 9.69 7.32 14.00
CA LEU A 52 9.85 6.01 14.62
C LEU A 52 11.18 5.94 15.38
N VAL A 53 11.10 5.70 16.68
CA VAL A 53 12.27 5.59 17.57
C VAL A 53 12.34 4.20 18.17
N TYR A 54 13.48 3.53 18.03
CA TYR A 54 13.68 2.23 18.64
C TYR A 54 13.79 2.36 20.17
N ARG A 55 12.88 1.71 20.89
CA ARG A 55 12.82 1.69 22.35
C ARG A 55 13.32 0.33 22.84
N THR A 56 14.49 0.30 23.47
CA THR A 56 15.12 -0.93 23.97
C THR A 56 14.33 -1.61 25.09
N LEU A 57 13.62 -0.85 25.93
CA LEU A 57 12.80 -1.38 27.03
C LEU A 57 11.66 -2.30 26.54
N VAL A 58 11.04 -1.93 25.42
CA VAL A 58 9.93 -2.70 24.82
C VAL A 58 10.36 -3.48 23.58
N GLN A 59 11.64 -3.36 23.17
CA GLN A 59 12.23 -3.96 21.97
C GLN A 59 11.41 -3.70 20.69
N LYS A 60 10.89 -2.48 20.56
CA LYS A 60 10.02 -2.06 19.45
C LYS A 60 10.35 -0.66 18.96
N TRP A 61 10.03 -0.39 17.70
CA TRP A 61 9.92 0.95 17.14
C TRP A 61 8.63 1.60 17.63
N VAL A 62 8.74 2.76 18.25
CA VAL A 62 7.59 3.49 18.80
C VAL A 62 7.52 4.86 18.14
N ALA A 63 6.33 5.23 17.68
CA ALA A 63 6.07 6.55 17.12
C ALA A 63 6.10 7.62 18.21
N THR A 64 6.78 8.74 17.94
CA THR A 64 6.83 9.90 18.82
C THR A 64 6.89 11.18 17.99
N THR A 65 6.37 12.26 18.53
CA THR A 65 6.54 13.63 18.01
C THR A 65 7.56 14.43 18.82
N THR A 66 8.04 13.89 19.93
CA THR A 66 9.07 14.51 20.76
C THR A 66 10.45 13.93 20.44
N LEU A 67 11.48 14.75 20.61
CA LEU A 67 12.88 14.37 20.43
C LEU A 67 13.46 13.61 21.63
N ASP A 68 12.62 13.17 22.57
CA ASP A 68 13.06 12.48 23.77
C ASP A 68 13.63 11.11 23.41
N ALA A 69 14.88 10.86 23.82
CA ALA A 69 15.67 9.70 23.43
C ALA A 69 16.08 9.67 21.95
N GLN A 70 16.16 10.83 21.29
CA GLN A 70 16.86 11.00 20.02
C GLN A 70 18.10 11.86 20.27
N ASN A 71 19.30 11.28 20.16
CA ASN A 71 20.50 12.10 20.01
C ASN A 71 20.53 12.60 18.56
N MET A 72 19.88 13.73 18.30
CA MET A 72 19.91 14.35 16.98
C MET A 72 21.19 15.18 16.88
N GLU A 73 22.15 14.67 16.12
CA GLU A 73 23.33 15.44 15.74
C GLU A 73 22.94 16.40 14.61
N GLY A 74 22.39 17.56 14.99
CA GLY A 74 21.91 18.60 14.09
C GLY A 74 22.69 19.89 14.28
N GLY A 75 23.79 20.06 13.54
CA GLY A 75 24.55 21.31 13.49
C GLY A 75 25.39 21.36 12.22
N TYR A 76 25.06 22.29 11.33
CA TYR A 76 25.91 22.65 10.18
C TYR A 76 27.01 23.61 10.68
N TYR A 77 28.23 23.48 10.15
CA TYR A 77 29.38 24.36 10.42
C TYR A 77 29.23 25.75 9.78
#